data_AF-A0A7S0YX93-F1
#
_entry.id   AF-A0A7S0YX93-F1
#
_cell.length_a   1.000
_cell.length_b   1.000
_cell.length_c   1.000
_cell.angle_alpha   90.00
_cell.angle_beta   90.00
_cell.angle_gamma   90.00
#
_symmetry.space_group_name_H-M   'P 1'
#
loop_
_entity.id
_entity.type
_entity.pdbx_description
1 polymer ?
#
loop_
_entity_poly.entity_id
_entity_poly.type
_entity_poly.pdbx_seq_one_letter_code
_entity_poly.pdbx_strand_id
1 'polypeptide(L)'
;MPRLTIWQGIFLYIIILSCLKTFVYGSRELQAVSKPNYDYYHSSKALYDDVDKLGKQYPEIIQIKNERLVNGSYTILIKVVSYEHPHPFPTKTEPPKLARILMNCGEHGRELVTSEFCLELLRTILDPDRLLSAVAGDAIRARRLAALLQQTQIQMIPLQNPGGRDKVERGKLCERKNGRGVDTNRNWSLDWGKKEKDYNPDEEYPGDGPFSEPETKLLLGLAQKMKPQVWLNIHSGMAAMFVPWDHRDTVAQTVTPSLEILKTVHSEIMDGTDCVVGAGGKMVGYLAHGTATDFMHGVLKIPFSYTWEIFGDFSAPFEDCFRAFNPLSEDSLKEVINRWIRAFLRTLELMPSHEAFSGSAFAAAARQPVDKLPLLSDFLVLSAKEGKGGSNSTNKALSSPNSSSSSSSSTSPYLPPLTPVPYDSITASRNRVAEKLALLRKEKSRGMNTSWGVILCLAVLIVAFVFIVRVLRGPPWSGGKWW
;
A
#
# COMPACT_ATOMS: atom_id res chain seq x y z
N MET A 1 18.71 -29.72 -63.38
CA MET A 1 18.44 -28.77 -62.28
C MET A 1 16.99 -28.34 -62.36
N PRO A 2 16.11 -28.62 -61.39
CA PRO A 2 14.80 -28.00 -61.38
C PRO A 2 14.99 -26.56 -60.87
N ARG A 3 14.67 -25.58 -61.71
CA ARG A 3 14.59 -24.18 -61.28
C ARG A 3 13.42 -24.10 -60.30
N LEU A 4 13.68 -23.80 -59.03
CA LEU A 4 12.63 -23.28 -58.16
C LEU A 4 11.98 -22.11 -58.89
N THR A 5 10.67 -22.17 -59.11
CA THR A 5 9.97 -21.02 -59.67
C THR A 5 10.08 -19.88 -58.66
N ILE A 6 10.23 -18.65 -59.15
CA ILE A 6 10.39 -17.44 -58.32
C ILE A 6 9.32 -17.39 -57.20
N TRP A 7 8.11 -17.90 -57.48
CA TRP A 7 7.01 -18.06 -56.54
C TRP A 7 7.27 -19.02 -55.36
N GLN A 8 7.98 -20.13 -55.57
CA GLN A 8 8.35 -21.05 -54.49
C GLN A 8 9.42 -20.45 -53.57
N GLY A 9 10.35 -19.66 -54.13
CA GLY A 9 11.34 -18.91 -53.34
C GLY A 9 10.69 -17.80 -52.49
N ILE A 10 9.73 -17.06 -53.06
CA ILE A 10 8.96 -16.03 -52.36
C ILE A 10 8.14 -16.64 -51.22
N PHE A 11 7.48 -17.78 -51.45
CA PHE A 11 6.68 -18.44 -50.42
C PHE A 11 7.53 -18.93 -49.24
N LEU A 12 8.70 -19.52 -49.51
CA LEU A 12 9.64 -19.93 -48.47
C LEU A 12 10.18 -18.72 -47.68
N TYR A 13 10.47 -17.61 -48.36
CA TYR A 13 10.93 -16.37 -47.75
C TYR A 13 9.87 -15.74 -46.83
N ILE A 14 8.60 -15.75 -47.23
CA ILE A 14 7.48 -15.26 -46.42
C ILE A 14 7.28 -16.14 -45.17
N ILE A 15 7.39 -17.47 -45.29
CA ILE A 15 7.30 -18.38 -44.15
C ILE A 15 8.48 -18.16 -43.19
N ILE A 16 9.70 -18.02 -43.71
CA ILE A 16 10.89 -17.75 -42.90
C ILE A 16 10.76 -16.40 -42.20
N LEU A 17 10.29 -15.34 -42.86
CA LEU A 17 10.01 -14.04 -42.24
C LEU A 17 8.89 -14.10 -41.19
N SER A 18 7.86 -14.92 -41.40
CA SER A 18 6.79 -15.13 -40.41
C SER A 18 7.26 -15.95 -39.21
N CYS A 19 8.09 -16.99 -39.39
CA CYS A 19 8.71 -17.70 -38.29
C CYS A 19 9.78 -16.84 -37.58
N LEU A 20 10.55 -15.99 -38.30
CA LEU A 20 11.44 -15.00 -37.69
C LEU A 20 10.67 -13.94 -36.90
N LYS A 21 9.53 -13.45 -37.41
CA LYS A 21 8.66 -12.55 -36.63
C LYS A 21 8.10 -13.24 -35.40
N THR A 22 7.65 -14.49 -35.47
CA THR A 22 7.16 -15.22 -34.29
C THR A 22 8.29 -15.62 -33.34
N PHE A 23 9.52 -15.84 -33.82
CA PHE A 23 10.69 -16.08 -32.97
C PHE A 23 11.17 -14.78 -32.32
N VAL A 24 11.15 -13.64 -33.02
CA VAL A 24 11.47 -12.30 -32.49
C VAL A 24 10.38 -11.79 -31.54
N TYR A 25 9.10 -12.09 -31.80
CA TYR A 25 8.00 -11.83 -30.85
C TYR A 25 7.98 -12.84 -29.69
N GLY A 26 8.46 -14.07 -29.91
CA GLY A 26 8.60 -15.12 -28.89
C GLY A 26 9.87 -14.99 -28.05
N SER A 27 10.86 -14.22 -28.51
CA SER A 27 12.05 -13.82 -27.78
C SER A 27 11.88 -12.43 -27.16
N ARG A 28 10.70 -12.13 -26.59
CA ARG A 28 10.74 -11.28 -25.40
C ARG A 28 11.59 -12.08 -24.41
N GLU A 29 12.77 -11.59 -24.06
CA GLU A 29 13.45 -12.03 -22.85
C GLU A 29 12.36 -12.24 -21.80
N LEU A 30 12.29 -13.43 -21.20
CA LEU A 30 11.53 -13.64 -19.99
C LEU A 30 12.10 -12.61 -19.00
N GLN A 31 11.48 -11.43 -18.96
CA GLN A 31 11.86 -10.36 -18.05
C GLN A 31 11.79 -10.99 -16.67
N ALA A 32 12.93 -11.03 -15.98
CA ALA A 32 13.00 -11.62 -14.66
C ALA A 32 11.97 -10.89 -13.79
N VAL A 33 10.99 -11.64 -13.29
CA VAL A 33 10.00 -11.09 -12.35
C VAL A 33 10.75 -10.61 -11.11
N SER A 34 10.50 -9.37 -10.71
CA SER A 34 11.12 -8.78 -9.53
C SER A 34 10.73 -9.57 -8.28
N LYS A 35 11.64 -9.65 -7.30
CA LYS A 35 11.43 -10.39 -6.05
C LYS A 35 11.66 -9.48 -4.85
N PRO A 36 11.06 -9.79 -3.69
CA PRO A 36 11.42 -9.13 -2.43
C PRO A 36 12.91 -9.24 -2.17
N ASN A 37 13.54 -8.11 -1.89
CA ASN A 37 14.89 -8.08 -1.32
C ASN A 37 14.76 -7.94 0.20
N TYR A 38 15.14 -8.98 0.94
CA TYR A 38 15.01 -9.04 2.39
C TYR A 38 16.13 -8.29 3.15
N ASP A 39 17.02 -7.59 2.44
CA ASP A 39 17.93 -6.64 3.07
C ASP A 39 17.18 -5.38 3.55
N TYR A 40 16.05 -5.04 2.91
CA TYR A 40 15.23 -3.88 3.25
C TYR A 40 13.71 -4.12 3.31
N TYR A 41 13.25 -5.32 2.95
CA TYR A 41 11.92 -5.82 3.31
C TYR A 41 12.02 -6.86 4.42
N HIS A 42 10.97 -6.99 5.21
CA HIS A 42 10.85 -8.04 6.20
C HIS A 42 10.09 -9.25 5.64
N SER A 43 10.58 -10.45 5.98
CA SER A 43 9.69 -11.62 6.01
C SER A 43 8.67 -11.46 7.14
N SER A 44 7.58 -12.23 7.10
CA SER A 44 6.55 -12.25 8.13
C SER A 44 7.15 -12.50 9.51
N LYS A 45 8.13 -13.40 9.59
CA LYS A 45 8.86 -13.68 10.82
C LYS A 45 9.67 -12.48 11.29
N ALA A 46 10.48 -11.88 10.41
CA ALA A 46 11.33 -10.74 10.77
C ALA A 46 10.49 -9.52 11.20
N LEU A 47 9.37 -9.26 10.51
CA LEU A 47 8.40 -8.23 10.86
C LEU A 47 7.85 -8.44 12.27
N TYR A 48 7.41 -9.65 12.58
CA TYR A 48 6.88 -10.01 13.89
C TYR A 48 7.94 -9.97 15.00
N ASP A 49 9.17 -10.38 14.71
CA ASP A 49 10.29 -10.27 15.65
C ASP A 49 10.58 -8.80 16.00
N ASP A 50 10.54 -7.90 15.02
CA ASP A 50 10.77 -6.47 15.24
C ASP A 50 9.61 -5.78 15.97
N VAL A 51 8.37 -6.17 15.68
CA VAL A 51 7.21 -5.76 16.49
C VAL A 51 7.36 -6.21 17.94
N ASP A 52 7.80 -7.46 18.18
CA ASP A 52 8.03 -7.96 19.54
C ASP A 52 9.18 -7.24 20.25
N LYS A 53 10.23 -6.84 19.53
CA LYS A 53 11.30 -5.98 20.08
C LYS A 53 10.75 -4.63 20.54
N LEU A 54 9.89 -3.98 19.73
CA LEU A 54 9.26 -2.72 20.13
C LEU A 54 8.39 -2.89 21.38
N GLY A 55 7.60 -3.97 21.49
CA GLY A 55 6.81 -4.24 22.69
C GLY A 55 7.66 -4.47 23.95
N LYS A 56 8.83 -5.11 23.80
CA LYS A 56 9.78 -5.30 24.91
C LYS A 56 10.50 -4.01 25.30
N GLN A 57 10.79 -3.16 24.32
CA GLN A 57 11.50 -1.89 24.53
C GLN A 57 10.60 -0.82 25.14
N TYR A 58 9.32 -0.80 24.79
CA TYR A 58 8.33 0.19 25.25
C TYR A 58 7.11 -0.48 25.92
N PRO A 59 7.29 -1.28 27.00
CA PRO A 59 6.24 -2.13 27.55
C PRO A 59 5.10 -1.35 28.24
N GLU A 60 5.29 -0.07 28.57
CA GLU A 60 4.22 0.76 29.13
C GLU A 60 3.38 1.47 28.06
N ILE A 61 3.87 1.57 26.82
CA ILE A 61 3.17 2.22 25.70
C ILE A 61 2.62 1.18 24.71
N ILE A 62 3.36 0.10 24.46
CA ILE A 62 3.04 -0.92 23.47
C ILE A 62 2.61 -2.22 24.16
N GLN A 63 1.38 -2.64 23.90
CA GLN A 63 0.87 -3.96 24.27
C GLN A 63 0.69 -4.81 23.02
N ILE A 64 1.19 -6.04 23.04
CA ILE A 64 1.08 -6.97 21.91
C ILE A 64 0.22 -8.15 22.31
N LYS A 65 -0.87 -8.36 21.58
CA LYS A 65 -1.71 -9.56 21.71
C LYS A 65 -1.45 -10.48 20.52
N ASN A 66 -1.10 -11.74 20.82
CA ASN A 66 -0.97 -12.79 19.82
C ASN A 66 -2.34 -13.49 19.67
N GLU A 67 -3.04 -13.20 18.58
CA GLU A 67 -4.34 -13.80 18.27
C GLU A 67 -4.15 -15.06 17.43
N ARG A 68 -4.38 -16.21 18.06
CA ARG A 68 -4.42 -17.50 17.36
C ARG A 68 -5.83 -17.74 16.86
N LEU A 69 -6.05 -17.58 15.57
CA LEU A 69 -7.36 -17.76 14.94
C LEU A 69 -7.45 -19.15 14.31
N VAL A 70 -8.54 -19.87 14.61
CA VAL A 70 -8.77 -21.24 14.13
C VAL A 70 -10.13 -21.29 13.45
N ASN A 71 -10.16 -21.77 12.21
CA ASN A 71 -11.40 -22.10 11.48
C ASN A 71 -11.20 -23.45 10.77
N GLY A 72 -11.80 -24.51 11.31
CA GLY A 72 -11.55 -25.88 10.85
C GLY A 72 -10.07 -26.26 10.98
N SER A 73 -9.47 -26.72 9.88
CA SER A 73 -8.03 -27.04 9.80
C SER A 73 -7.14 -25.82 9.56
N TYR A 74 -7.71 -24.66 9.24
CA TYR A 74 -6.93 -23.44 8.99
C TYR A 74 -6.64 -22.71 10.30
N THR A 75 -5.36 -22.61 10.62
CA THR A 75 -4.87 -21.86 11.79
C THR A 75 -3.88 -20.80 11.34
N ILE A 76 -4.08 -19.58 11.83
CA ILE A 76 -3.16 -18.46 11.61
C ILE A 76 -2.90 -17.74 12.92
N LEU A 77 -1.75 -17.07 13.00
CA LEU A 77 -1.37 -16.22 14.11
C LEU A 77 -1.28 -14.78 13.60
N ILE A 78 -2.03 -13.88 14.22
CA ILE A 78 -1.96 -12.45 13.91
C ILE A 78 -1.55 -11.70 15.19
N LYS A 79 -0.61 -10.77 15.06
CA LYS A 79 -0.29 -9.83 16.14
C LYS A 79 -1.21 -8.62 16.06
N VAL A 80 -1.81 -8.26 17.19
CA VAL A 80 -2.51 -6.98 17.38
C VAL A 80 -1.65 -6.13 18.31
N VAL A 81 -1.19 -4.99 17.80
CA VAL A 81 -0.37 -4.03 18.53
C VAL A 81 -1.28 -2.92 19.03
N SER A 82 -1.25 -2.63 20.32
CA SER A 82 -1.95 -1.49 20.91
C SER A 82 -0.92 -0.46 21.38
N TYR A 83 -1.05 0.78 20.90
CA TYR A 83 -0.33 1.95 21.38
C TYR A 83 -1.27 2.77 22.25
N GLU A 84 -0.84 3.09 23.47
CA GLU A 84 -1.53 4.04 24.35
C GLU A 84 -0.51 4.65 25.32
N HIS A 85 -0.42 5.97 25.37
CA HIS A 85 0.52 6.62 26.28
C HIS A 85 0.01 6.52 27.74
N PRO A 86 0.82 6.05 28.72
CA PRO A 86 0.35 5.85 30.09
C PRO A 86 0.10 7.15 30.86
N HIS A 87 0.63 8.27 30.35
CA HIS A 87 0.39 9.61 30.90
C HIS A 87 -0.33 10.46 29.85
N PRO A 88 -1.67 10.48 29.84
CA PRO A 88 -2.41 11.28 28.87
C PRO A 88 -2.14 12.77 29.10
N PHE A 89 -1.99 13.53 28.01
CA PHE A 89 -1.66 14.95 28.10
C PHE A 89 -2.76 15.71 28.86
N PRO A 90 -2.46 16.48 29.92
CA PRO A 90 -3.49 17.05 30.78
C PRO A 90 -4.37 18.07 30.03
N THR A 91 -5.69 17.87 30.07
CA THR A 91 -6.67 18.80 29.50
C THR A 91 -7.77 19.11 30.53
N LYS A 92 -8.40 20.29 30.44
CA LYS A 92 -9.43 20.74 31.39
C LYS A 92 -10.82 20.09 31.18
N THR A 93 -10.93 19.06 30.34
CA THR A 93 -12.21 18.42 29.98
C THR A 93 -12.49 17.18 30.85
N GLU A 94 -13.75 17.03 31.30
CA GLU A 94 -14.34 15.79 31.87
C GLU A 94 -14.10 14.57 30.94
N PRO A 95 -14.14 13.32 31.44
CA PRO A 95 -13.13 12.27 31.22
C PRO A 95 -12.69 12.08 29.76
N PRO A 96 -11.40 11.76 29.54
CA PRO A 96 -10.76 11.86 28.22
C PRO A 96 -11.43 10.93 27.21
N LYS A 97 -12.16 11.52 26.25
CA LYS A 97 -12.41 10.83 24.97
C LYS A 97 -11.12 10.91 24.16
N LEU A 98 -10.29 9.87 24.25
CA LEU A 98 -9.13 9.69 23.39
C LEU A 98 -9.59 9.58 21.92
N ALA A 99 -8.72 9.98 20.99
CA ALA A 99 -8.86 9.55 19.61
C ALA A 99 -8.53 8.06 19.51
N ARG A 100 -9.49 7.25 19.06
CA ARG A 100 -9.30 5.81 18.87
C ARG A 100 -9.15 5.53 17.38
N ILE A 101 -7.98 5.04 17.01
CA ILE A 101 -7.60 4.69 15.65
C ILE A 101 -7.43 3.17 15.56
N LEU A 102 -8.18 2.52 14.69
CA LEU A 102 -7.94 1.15 14.26
C LEU A 102 -7.25 1.19 12.91
N MET A 103 -6.20 0.40 12.70
CA MET A 103 -5.56 0.30 11.40
C MET A 103 -5.05 -1.09 11.10
N ASN A 104 -4.99 -1.43 9.82
CA ASN A 104 -4.50 -2.72 9.35
C ASN A 104 -3.66 -2.55 8.09
N CYS A 105 -2.63 -3.38 8.00
CA CYS A 105 -1.70 -3.48 6.89
C CYS A 105 -1.57 -4.94 6.46
N GLY A 106 -1.07 -5.18 5.25
CA GLY A 106 -0.84 -6.52 4.72
C GLY A 106 -2.12 -7.35 4.64
N GLU A 107 -3.23 -6.72 4.25
CA GLU A 107 -4.49 -7.43 3.96
C GLU A 107 -4.35 -8.29 2.70
N HIS A 108 -3.65 -7.80 1.68
CA HIS A 108 -3.30 -8.61 0.52
C HIS A 108 -1.85 -9.13 0.57
N GLY A 109 -1.70 -10.41 0.22
CA GLY A 109 -0.44 -11.15 0.39
C GLY A 109 0.75 -10.60 -0.38
N ARG A 110 0.53 -9.86 -1.49
CA ARG A 110 1.58 -9.30 -2.36
C ARG A 110 2.01 -7.86 -2.03
N GLU A 111 1.33 -7.22 -1.09
CA GLU A 111 1.52 -5.79 -0.77
C GLU A 111 2.47 -5.66 0.43
N LEU A 112 3.77 -5.92 0.24
CA LEU A 112 4.79 -5.94 1.31
C LEU A 112 5.01 -4.55 1.91
N VAL A 113 5.05 -3.51 1.07
CA VAL A 113 5.26 -2.11 1.48
C VAL A 113 4.29 -1.64 2.57
N THR A 114 3.08 -2.20 2.62
CA THR A 114 2.06 -1.84 3.62
C THR A 114 2.46 -2.29 5.03
N SER A 115 3.02 -3.49 5.17
CA SER A 115 3.52 -4.00 6.46
C SER A 115 4.73 -3.21 6.94
N GLU A 116 5.62 -2.80 6.02
CA GLU A 116 6.74 -1.92 6.32
C GLU A 116 6.27 -0.56 6.82
N PHE A 117 5.26 0.04 6.17
CA PHE A 117 4.65 1.28 6.62
C PHE A 117 4.14 1.18 8.08
N CYS A 118 3.41 0.12 8.42
CA CYS A 118 2.91 -0.09 9.79
C CYS A 118 4.07 -0.16 10.81
N LEU A 119 5.14 -0.90 10.50
CA LEU A 119 6.31 -1.01 11.38
C LEU A 119 7.04 0.33 11.54
N GLU A 120 7.31 1.03 10.44
CA GLU A 120 8.00 2.32 10.48
C GLU A 120 7.16 3.43 11.10
N LEU A 121 5.83 3.37 10.98
CA LEU A 121 4.95 4.26 11.73
C LEU A 121 5.10 4.06 13.23
N LEU A 122 5.10 2.81 13.72
CA LEU A 122 5.35 2.52 15.14
C LEU A 122 6.72 3.07 15.58
N ARG A 123 7.78 2.81 14.81
CA ARG A 123 9.12 3.35 15.08
C ARG A 123 9.12 4.87 15.13
N THR A 124 8.37 5.53 14.26
CA THR A 124 8.32 7.00 14.18
C THR A 124 7.59 7.61 15.38
N ILE A 125 6.46 7.04 15.82
CA ILE A 125 5.71 7.58 16.97
C ILE A 125 6.34 7.20 18.33
N LEU A 126 7.30 6.27 18.34
CA LEU A 126 8.07 5.82 19.50
C LEU A 126 9.51 6.39 19.52
N ASP A 127 9.82 7.36 18.67
CA ASP A 127 11.13 7.98 18.58
C ASP A 127 10.98 9.50 18.36
N PRO A 128 11.39 10.35 19.32
CA PRO A 128 11.17 11.79 19.21
C PRO A 128 11.98 12.42 18.08
N ASP A 129 13.17 11.88 17.75
CA ASP A 129 14.01 12.39 16.67
C ASP A 129 13.41 12.04 15.30
N ARG A 130 12.85 10.84 15.16
CA ARG A 130 12.07 10.47 13.95
C ARG A 130 10.81 11.32 13.83
N LEU A 131 10.10 11.57 14.92
CA LEU A 131 8.90 12.43 14.92
C LEU A 131 9.26 13.86 14.49
N LEU A 132 10.36 14.41 14.98
CA LEU A 132 10.87 15.73 14.59
C LEU A 132 11.29 15.76 13.11
N SER A 133 11.97 14.72 12.64
CA SER A 133 12.39 14.60 11.23
C SER A 133 11.19 14.51 10.29
N ALA A 134 10.12 13.80 10.68
CA ALA A 134 8.90 13.67 9.89
C ALA A 134 8.21 15.03 9.68
N VAL A 135 8.35 15.98 10.60
CA VAL A 135 7.85 17.35 10.44
C VAL A 135 8.91 18.35 9.98
N ALA A 136 9.94 17.88 9.28
CA ALA A 136 11.00 18.71 8.70
C ALA A 136 11.72 19.60 9.74
N GLY A 137 11.87 19.12 10.99
CA GLY A 137 12.56 19.85 12.05
C GLY A 137 11.71 20.91 12.75
N ASP A 138 10.42 21.05 12.44
CA ASP A 138 9.53 21.97 13.15
C ASP A 138 9.25 21.45 14.58
N ALA A 139 10.01 21.96 15.54
CA ALA A 139 9.92 21.57 16.94
C ALA A 139 8.55 21.88 17.57
N ILE A 140 7.87 22.96 17.14
CA ILE A 140 6.55 23.29 17.69
C ILE A 140 5.53 22.28 17.18
N ARG A 141 5.59 21.95 15.90
CA ARG A 141 4.72 20.95 15.28
C ARG A 141 4.95 19.55 15.87
N ALA A 142 6.21 19.16 16.10
CA ALA A 142 6.55 17.90 16.77
C ALA A 142 5.97 17.83 18.19
N ARG A 143 6.08 18.92 18.97
CA ARG A 143 5.50 19.00 20.33
C ARG A 143 3.96 18.96 20.33
N ARG A 144 3.31 19.53 19.31
CA ARG A 144 1.86 19.41 19.12
C ARG A 144 1.47 17.97 18.79
N LEU A 145 2.19 17.30 17.90
CA LEU A 145 1.98 15.89 17.59
C LEU A 145 2.16 15.01 18.82
N ALA A 146 3.20 15.26 19.64
CA ALA A 146 3.40 14.57 20.91
C ALA A 146 2.17 14.70 21.84
N ALA A 147 1.61 15.91 21.99
CA ALA A 147 0.40 16.12 22.79
C ALA A 147 -0.83 15.38 22.21
N LEU A 148 -0.97 15.31 20.89
CA LEU A 148 -2.03 14.55 20.22
C LEU A 148 -1.87 13.04 20.39
N LEU A 149 -0.64 12.53 20.26
CA LEU A 149 -0.32 11.11 20.45
C LEU A 149 -0.57 10.68 21.90
N GLN A 150 -0.29 11.54 22.88
CA GLN A 150 -0.68 11.33 24.29
C GLN A 150 -2.20 11.33 24.51
N GLN A 151 -3.00 11.74 23.53
CA GLN A 151 -4.46 11.70 23.54
C GLN A 151 -5.03 10.72 22.49
N THR A 152 -4.21 9.76 22.06
CA THR A 152 -4.55 8.78 21.02
C THR A 152 -4.32 7.36 21.51
N GLN A 153 -5.27 6.47 21.21
CA GLN A 153 -5.12 5.03 21.31
C GLN A 153 -5.14 4.45 19.89
N ILE A 154 -4.11 3.68 19.53
CA ILE A 154 -4.03 3.01 18.22
C ILE A 154 -4.08 1.50 18.44
N GLN A 155 -4.97 0.80 17.75
CA GLN A 155 -4.89 -0.64 17.54
C GLN A 155 -4.47 -0.91 16.10
N MET A 156 -3.39 -1.66 15.93
CA MET A 156 -2.77 -1.92 14.64
C MET A 156 -2.63 -3.42 14.40
N ILE A 157 -3.00 -3.87 13.20
CA ILE A 157 -2.61 -5.18 12.67
C ILE A 157 -1.52 -4.95 11.60
N PRO A 158 -0.23 -5.21 11.89
CA PRO A 158 0.86 -4.95 10.92
C PRO A 158 0.88 -5.94 9.75
N LEU A 159 0.25 -7.10 9.91
CA LEU A 159 0.07 -8.12 8.87
C LEU A 159 -1.23 -8.88 9.14
N GLN A 160 -2.29 -8.52 8.42
CA GLN A 160 -3.62 -9.13 8.56
C GLN A 160 -3.71 -10.49 7.87
N ASN A 161 -2.98 -10.69 6.77
CA ASN A 161 -3.06 -11.90 5.97
C ASN A 161 -1.70 -12.66 5.96
N PRO A 162 -1.30 -13.28 7.09
CA PRO A 162 -0.06 -14.04 7.15
C PRO A 162 -0.09 -15.26 6.22
N GLY A 163 -1.26 -15.89 5.99
CA GLY A 163 -1.38 -17.04 5.10
C GLY A 163 -1.17 -16.72 3.62
N GLY A 164 -1.62 -15.55 3.16
CA GLY A 164 -1.34 -15.03 1.82
C GLY A 164 0.11 -14.58 1.68
N ARG A 165 0.63 -13.87 2.68
CA ARG A 165 2.04 -13.46 2.72
C ARG A 165 3.00 -14.65 2.67
N ASP A 166 2.72 -15.72 3.40
CA ASP A 166 3.53 -16.96 3.37
C ASP A 166 3.55 -17.63 1.98
N LYS A 167 2.47 -17.51 1.18
CA LYS A 167 2.50 -17.96 -0.23
C LYS A 167 3.41 -17.07 -1.08
N VAL A 168 3.39 -15.75 -0.87
CA VAL A 168 4.25 -14.79 -1.57
C VAL A 168 5.73 -15.01 -1.23
N GLU A 169 6.06 -15.19 0.04
CA GLU A 169 7.43 -15.49 0.50
C GLU A 169 7.96 -16.82 -0.06
N ARG A 170 7.06 -17.77 -0.38
CA ARG A 170 7.38 -19.03 -1.08
C ARG A 170 7.38 -18.92 -2.60
N GLY A 171 7.29 -17.71 -3.15
CA GLY A 171 7.46 -17.41 -4.57
C GLY A 171 6.16 -17.24 -5.37
N LYS A 172 4.97 -17.33 -4.76
CA LYS A 172 3.70 -16.97 -5.44
C LYS A 172 3.48 -15.47 -5.42
N LEU A 173 4.36 -14.71 -6.09
CA LEU A 173 4.49 -13.25 -5.94
C LEU A 173 3.22 -12.45 -6.27
N CYS A 174 2.30 -13.01 -7.05
CA CYS A 174 1.02 -12.39 -7.38
C CYS A 174 -0.12 -12.72 -6.39
N GLU A 175 0.11 -13.55 -5.37
CA GLU A 175 -0.96 -13.96 -4.45
C GLU A 175 -1.48 -12.76 -3.64
N ARG A 176 -2.69 -12.34 -3.99
CA ARG A 176 -3.46 -11.33 -3.28
C ARG A 176 -4.22 -11.91 -2.08
N LYS A 177 -4.84 -13.06 -2.31
CA LYS A 177 -5.84 -13.66 -1.42
C LYS A 177 -5.18 -14.29 -0.20
N ASN A 178 -5.97 -14.74 0.76
CA ASN A 178 -5.44 -15.36 1.95
C ASN A 178 -4.98 -16.82 1.75
N GLY A 179 -4.58 -17.47 2.84
CA GLY A 179 -4.12 -18.86 2.80
C GLY A 179 -5.15 -19.84 2.22
N ARG A 180 -6.45 -19.53 2.32
CA ARG A 180 -7.56 -20.31 1.73
C ARG A 180 -8.03 -19.82 0.36
N GLY A 181 -7.38 -18.78 -0.18
CA GLY A 181 -7.71 -18.26 -1.50
C GLY A 181 -8.92 -17.34 -1.51
N VAL A 182 -9.30 -16.74 -0.38
CA VAL A 182 -10.36 -15.72 -0.28
C VAL A 182 -9.74 -14.32 -0.27
N ASP A 183 -10.33 -13.39 -1.03
CA ASP A 183 -10.04 -11.96 -0.89
C ASP A 183 -10.74 -11.44 0.37
N THR A 184 -9.95 -11.13 1.40
CA THR A 184 -10.46 -10.64 2.70
C THR A 184 -11.12 -9.27 2.59
N ASN A 185 -10.82 -8.48 1.54
CA ASN A 185 -11.48 -7.22 1.20
C ASN A 185 -12.62 -7.39 0.18
N ARG A 186 -13.14 -8.62 0.04
CA ARG A 186 -14.45 -8.94 -0.56
C ARG A 186 -15.34 -9.74 0.42
N ASN A 187 -14.84 -10.01 1.62
CA ASN A 187 -15.44 -10.92 2.60
C ASN A 187 -16.38 -10.23 3.61
N TRP A 188 -16.77 -8.96 3.40
CA TRP A 188 -17.62 -8.21 4.32
C TRP A 188 -19.09 -8.27 3.91
N SER A 189 -20.02 -8.21 4.86
CA SER A 189 -21.44 -8.48 4.59
C SER A 189 -22.18 -7.42 3.78
N LEU A 190 -21.64 -6.20 3.63
CA LEU A 190 -22.30 -5.15 2.88
C LEU A 190 -22.14 -5.40 1.38
N ASP A 191 -23.27 -5.62 0.69
CA ASP A 191 -23.33 -5.93 -0.76
C ASP A 191 -22.49 -7.18 -1.14
N TRP A 192 -22.32 -8.11 -0.18
CA TRP A 192 -21.49 -9.29 -0.33
C TRP A 192 -21.93 -10.18 -1.51
N GLY A 193 -20.96 -10.73 -2.22
CA GLY A 193 -21.20 -11.74 -3.27
C GLY A 193 -21.69 -11.16 -4.60
N LYS A 194 -21.96 -9.85 -4.68
CA LYS A 194 -22.24 -9.17 -5.94
C LYS A 194 -20.98 -9.16 -6.81
N LYS A 195 -21.17 -9.43 -8.10
CA LYS A 195 -20.10 -9.55 -9.11
C LYS A 195 -20.34 -8.54 -10.22
N GLU A 196 -19.36 -7.68 -10.44
CA GLU A 196 -19.35 -6.76 -11.57
C GLU A 196 -18.98 -7.47 -12.88
N LYS A 197 -19.15 -6.79 -14.01
CA LYS A 197 -18.86 -7.37 -15.34
C LYS A 197 -17.39 -7.77 -15.50
N ASP A 198 -16.49 -7.09 -14.80
CA ASP A 198 -15.05 -7.34 -14.79
C ASP A 198 -14.57 -8.17 -13.59
N TYR A 199 -15.51 -8.80 -12.86
CA TYR A 199 -15.21 -9.70 -11.75
C TYR A 199 -14.19 -10.78 -12.14
N ASN A 200 -13.12 -10.89 -11.36
CA ASN A 200 -12.13 -11.95 -11.53
C ASN A 200 -12.07 -12.87 -10.30
N PRO A 201 -12.51 -14.14 -10.36
CA PRO A 201 -12.48 -15.04 -9.21
C PRO A 201 -11.06 -15.35 -8.72
N ASP A 202 -10.04 -15.24 -9.58
CA ASP A 202 -8.65 -15.47 -9.16
C ASP A 202 -8.11 -14.35 -8.26
N GLU A 203 -8.75 -13.18 -8.27
CA GLU A 203 -8.36 -12.01 -7.48
C GLU A 203 -9.39 -11.67 -6.40
N GLU A 204 -10.68 -11.85 -6.69
CA GLU A 204 -11.80 -11.26 -5.94
C GLU A 204 -12.77 -12.30 -5.35
N TYR A 205 -12.38 -13.57 -5.24
CA TYR A 205 -13.23 -14.58 -4.64
C TYR A 205 -13.62 -14.19 -3.20
N PRO A 206 -14.92 -13.96 -2.89
CA PRO A 206 -15.36 -13.35 -1.64
C PRO A 206 -15.52 -14.35 -0.49
N GLY A 207 -15.19 -15.62 -0.70
CA GLY A 207 -15.43 -16.73 0.23
C GLY A 207 -16.81 -17.36 0.09
N ASP A 208 -17.14 -18.31 0.97
CA ASP A 208 -18.40 -19.07 0.95
C ASP A 208 -19.56 -18.33 1.64
N GLY A 209 -19.26 -17.24 2.34
CA GLY A 209 -20.22 -16.40 3.03
C GLY A 209 -19.55 -15.12 3.54
N PRO A 210 -20.33 -14.09 3.91
CA PRO A 210 -19.78 -12.92 4.55
C PRO A 210 -19.15 -13.30 5.89
N PHE A 211 -18.00 -12.70 6.18
CA PHE A 211 -17.19 -13.02 7.35
C PHE A 211 -16.84 -14.50 7.44
N SER A 212 -16.65 -15.21 6.32
CA SER A 212 -16.18 -16.60 6.37
C SER A 212 -14.74 -16.71 6.87
N GLU A 213 -13.94 -15.65 6.71
CA GLU A 213 -12.52 -15.67 7.02
C GLU A 213 -12.19 -15.23 8.46
N PRO A 214 -11.32 -15.97 9.19
CA PRO A 214 -10.92 -15.59 10.53
C PRO A 214 -10.21 -14.24 10.57
N GLU A 215 -9.42 -13.90 9.54
CA GLU A 215 -8.77 -12.60 9.37
C GLU A 215 -9.79 -11.45 9.43
N THR A 216 -10.85 -11.55 8.62
CA THR A 216 -11.93 -10.56 8.56
C THR A 216 -12.74 -10.50 9.86
N LYS A 217 -13.01 -11.66 10.49
CA LYS A 217 -13.69 -11.72 11.80
C LYS A 217 -12.88 -11.03 12.91
N LEU A 218 -11.55 -11.18 12.92
CA LEU A 218 -10.69 -10.51 13.89
C LEU A 218 -10.81 -8.99 13.75
N LEU A 219 -10.64 -8.46 12.53
CA LEU A 219 -10.73 -7.01 12.29
C LEU A 219 -12.12 -6.46 12.66
N LEU A 220 -13.19 -7.16 12.31
CA LEU A 220 -14.56 -6.82 12.73
C LEU A 220 -14.69 -6.77 14.25
N GLY A 221 -14.19 -7.79 14.96
CA GLY A 221 -14.25 -7.87 16.42
C GLY A 221 -13.49 -6.74 17.11
N LEU A 222 -12.32 -6.37 16.58
CA LEU A 222 -11.56 -5.20 17.05
C LEU A 222 -12.34 -3.91 16.84
N ALA A 223 -12.91 -3.69 15.65
CA ALA A 223 -13.69 -2.49 15.36
C ALA A 223 -14.92 -2.36 16.27
N GLN A 224 -15.67 -3.45 16.48
CA GLN A 224 -16.84 -3.47 17.35
C GLN A 224 -16.49 -3.24 18.82
N LYS A 225 -15.35 -3.78 19.28
CA LYS A 225 -14.86 -3.62 20.66
C LYS A 225 -14.30 -2.22 20.91
N MET A 226 -13.42 -1.75 20.02
CA MET A 226 -12.73 -0.46 20.15
C MET A 226 -13.66 0.71 19.87
N LYS A 227 -14.66 0.56 18.99
CA LYS A 227 -15.55 1.63 18.51
C LYS A 227 -14.76 2.87 18.05
N PRO A 228 -13.81 2.70 17.13
CA PRO A 228 -12.89 3.78 16.77
C PRO A 228 -13.62 4.93 16.07
N GLN A 229 -13.08 6.15 16.19
CA GLN A 229 -13.48 7.25 15.32
C GLN A 229 -12.80 7.14 13.95
N VAL A 230 -11.67 6.44 13.88
CA VAL A 230 -10.83 6.30 12.69
C VAL A 230 -10.52 4.85 12.42
N TRP A 231 -10.80 4.41 11.20
CA TRP A 231 -10.29 3.17 10.64
C TRP A 231 -9.49 3.47 9.38
N LEU A 232 -8.26 2.95 9.31
CA LEU A 232 -7.34 3.15 8.20
C LEU A 232 -6.81 1.81 7.69
N ASN A 233 -7.12 1.49 6.43
CA ASN A 233 -6.63 0.32 5.71
C ASN A 233 -5.51 0.72 4.74
N ILE A 234 -4.36 0.05 4.84
CA ILE A 234 -3.20 0.37 4.01
C ILE A 234 -3.00 -0.73 2.96
N HIS A 235 -3.04 -0.31 1.70
CA HIS A 235 -2.93 -1.11 0.50
C HIS A 235 -1.83 -0.60 -0.44
N SER A 236 -1.56 -1.35 -1.50
CA SER A 236 -0.80 -0.89 -2.65
C SER A 236 -1.37 -1.45 -3.95
N GLY A 237 -0.90 -0.92 -5.07
CA GLY A 237 -1.41 -1.14 -6.43
C GLY A 237 -1.66 0.17 -7.18
N MET A 238 -1.72 1.29 -6.45
CA MET A 238 -1.72 2.66 -6.95
C MET A 238 -1.30 3.64 -5.84
N ALA A 239 -1.27 4.94 -6.16
CA ALA A 239 -1.18 6.00 -5.15
C ALA A 239 -2.57 6.64 -4.96
N ALA A 240 -3.20 6.48 -3.79
CA ALA A 240 -4.52 7.07 -3.54
C ALA A 240 -4.92 7.19 -2.05
N MET A 241 -5.81 8.13 -1.77
CA MET A 241 -6.51 8.31 -0.50
C MET A 241 -8.02 8.18 -0.71
N PHE A 242 -8.58 7.04 -0.35
CA PHE A 242 -9.98 6.74 -0.56
C PHE A 242 -10.85 6.96 0.66
N VAL A 243 -12.07 7.42 0.37
CA VAL A 243 -13.25 7.37 1.24
C VAL A 243 -14.31 6.46 0.61
N PRO A 244 -15.33 6.04 1.36
CA PRO A 244 -16.49 5.37 0.79
C PRO A 244 -17.17 6.19 -0.32
N TRP A 245 -17.86 5.56 -1.27
CA TRP A 245 -18.07 4.11 -1.36
C TRP A 245 -17.10 3.43 -2.32
N ASP A 246 -16.81 2.16 -2.08
CA ASP A 246 -16.12 1.28 -3.01
C ASP A 246 -17.11 0.61 -3.98
N HIS A 247 -18.31 0.24 -3.49
CA HIS A 247 -19.35 -0.42 -4.29
C HIS A 247 -20.22 0.54 -5.11
N ARG A 248 -19.95 1.85 -5.07
CA ARG A 248 -20.67 2.89 -5.82
C ARG A 248 -19.70 3.92 -6.38
N ASP A 249 -20.03 4.48 -7.53
CA ASP A 249 -19.29 5.58 -8.16
C ASP A 249 -19.65 6.97 -7.61
N THR A 250 -20.34 7.01 -6.46
CA THR A 250 -20.81 8.23 -5.80
C THR A 250 -20.05 8.50 -4.51
N VAL A 251 -19.82 9.77 -4.19
CA VAL A 251 -19.28 10.20 -2.88
C VAL A 251 -20.43 10.30 -1.89
N ALA A 252 -20.31 9.68 -0.71
CA ALA A 252 -21.31 9.84 0.35
C ALA A 252 -21.24 11.26 0.93
N GLN A 253 -22.37 11.96 1.09
CA GLN A 253 -22.36 13.31 1.69
C GLN A 253 -21.79 13.29 3.13
N THR A 254 -22.03 12.20 3.86
CA THR A 254 -21.54 11.94 5.21
C THR A 254 -20.02 11.89 5.34
N VAL A 255 -19.29 11.63 4.25
CA VAL A 255 -17.82 11.61 4.27
C VAL A 255 -17.20 12.94 3.83
N THR A 256 -18.00 13.97 3.51
CA THR A 256 -17.49 15.27 3.05
C THR A 256 -16.47 15.87 4.02
N PRO A 257 -16.72 15.99 5.34
CA PRO A 257 -15.77 16.61 6.25
C PRO A 257 -14.44 15.83 6.35
N SER A 258 -14.50 14.49 6.38
CA SER A 258 -13.31 13.63 6.35
C SER A 258 -12.56 13.72 5.01
N LEU A 259 -13.29 13.84 3.89
CA LEU A 259 -12.70 14.00 2.57
C LEU A 259 -11.96 15.33 2.41
N GLU A 260 -12.46 16.43 3.00
CA GLU A 260 -11.75 17.71 2.99
C GLU A 260 -10.41 17.64 3.73
N ILE A 261 -10.33 16.89 4.84
CA ILE A 261 -9.06 16.61 5.52
C ILE A 261 -8.08 15.92 4.57
N LEU A 262 -8.52 14.87 3.86
CA LEU A 262 -7.66 14.17 2.90
C LEU A 262 -7.24 15.05 1.72
N LYS A 263 -8.11 15.96 1.24
CA LYS A 263 -7.75 16.93 0.20
C LYS A 263 -6.67 17.90 0.68
N THR A 264 -6.75 18.37 1.92
CA THR A 264 -5.69 19.20 2.52
C THR A 264 -4.38 18.40 2.60
N VAL A 265 -4.40 17.17 3.14
CA VAL A 265 -3.20 16.33 3.19
C VAL A 265 -2.62 16.07 1.80
N HIS A 266 -3.47 15.79 0.82
CA HIS A 266 -3.07 15.60 -0.57
C HIS A 266 -2.35 16.84 -1.12
N SER A 267 -2.94 18.03 -0.97
CA SER A 267 -2.35 19.28 -1.45
C SER A 267 -1.03 19.67 -0.78
N GLU A 268 -0.82 19.28 0.48
CA GLU A 268 0.38 19.66 1.23
C GLU A 268 1.51 18.63 1.16
N ILE A 269 1.18 17.34 1.03
CA ILE A 269 2.14 16.23 1.17
C ILE A 269 2.29 15.41 -0.12
N MET A 270 1.22 15.29 -0.90
CA MET A 270 1.16 14.47 -2.11
C MET A 270 1.22 15.30 -3.40
N ASP A 271 1.43 16.61 -3.29
CA ASP A 271 1.57 17.48 -4.46
C ASP A 271 2.71 17.00 -5.38
N GLY A 272 2.47 17.06 -6.69
CA GLY A 272 3.40 16.55 -7.69
C GLY A 272 3.51 15.02 -7.78
N THR A 273 2.70 14.25 -7.03
CA THR A 273 2.62 12.79 -7.18
C THR A 273 1.39 12.37 -7.99
N ASP A 274 1.36 11.11 -8.45
CA ASP A 274 0.18 10.50 -9.07
C ASP A 274 -0.92 10.12 -8.06
N CYS A 275 -0.81 10.54 -6.79
CA CYS A 275 -1.79 10.24 -5.77
C CYS A 275 -3.13 10.89 -6.11
N VAL A 276 -4.21 10.11 -6.02
CA VAL A 276 -5.58 10.62 -6.20
C VAL A 276 -6.36 10.61 -4.88
N VAL A 277 -7.38 11.45 -4.74
CA VAL A 277 -8.22 11.52 -3.52
C VAL A 277 -9.71 11.53 -3.89
N GLY A 278 -10.52 10.72 -3.21
CA GLY A 278 -11.97 10.64 -3.48
C GLY A 278 -12.63 9.33 -3.08
N ALA A 279 -13.85 9.09 -3.57
CA ALA A 279 -14.56 7.83 -3.32
C ALA A 279 -13.89 6.65 -4.07
N GLY A 280 -13.67 5.51 -3.41
CA GLY A 280 -12.98 4.35 -3.97
C GLY A 280 -13.54 3.92 -5.32
N GLY A 281 -14.84 3.64 -5.41
CA GLY A 281 -15.53 3.19 -6.62
C GLY A 281 -15.57 4.23 -7.74
N LYS A 282 -15.31 5.50 -7.42
CA LYS A 282 -15.17 6.59 -8.42
C LYS A 282 -13.74 6.72 -8.93
N MET A 283 -12.74 6.50 -8.07
CA MET A 283 -11.35 6.82 -8.36
C MET A 283 -10.55 5.62 -8.90
N VAL A 284 -10.82 4.41 -8.42
CA VAL A 284 -10.06 3.20 -8.78
C VAL A 284 -10.38 2.69 -10.20
N GLY A 285 -11.54 3.06 -10.76
CA GLY A 285 -11.95 2.71 -12.12
C GLY A 285 -12.75 1.39 -12.24
N TYR A 286 -13.12 0.77 -11.12
CA TYR A 286 -14.06 -0.35 -11.02
C TYR A 286 -14.80 -0.30 -9.67
N LEU A 287 -15.89 -1.06 -9.53
CA LEU A 287 -16.64 -1.14 -8.28
C LEU A 287 -16.24 -2.39 -7.50
N ALA A 288 -16.04 -2.25 -6.20
CA ALA A 288 -15.70 -3.34 -5.32
C ALA A 288 -16.79 -3.57 -4.28
N HIS A 289 -17.25 -4.81 -4.15
CA HIS A 289 -18.35 -5.20 -3.26
C HIS A 289 -17.84 -6.01 -2.07
N GLY A 290 -18.54 -5.97 -0.94
CA GLY A 290 -18.12 -6.69 0.26
C GLY A 290 -16.78 -6.19 0.83
N THR A 291 -16.49 -4.89 0.71
CA THR A 291 -15.24 -4.29 1.20
C THR A 291 -15.32 -3.90 2.68
N ALA A 292 -14.15 -3.83 3.32
CA ALA A 292 -14.01 -3.33 4.67
C ALA A 292 -14.44 -1.86 4.76
N THR A 293 -13.99 -1.01 3.83
CA THR A 293 -14.28 0.43 3.79
C THR A 293 -15.78 0.71 3.88
N ASP A 294 -16.56 0.02 3.05
CA ASP A 294 -17.99 0.25 2.97
C ASP A 294 -18.71 -0.27 4.21
N PHE A 295 -18.26 -1.39 4.78
CA PHE A 295 -18.84 -1.90 6.02
C PHE A 295 -18.52 -1.01 7.22
N MET A 296 -17.26 -0.57 7.37
CA MET A 296 -16.81 0.31 8.45
C MET A 296 -17.60 1.63 8.45
N HIS A 297 -17.84 2.20 7.27
CA HIS A 297 -18.64 3.42 7.14
C HIS A 297 -20.15 3.14 7.22
N GLY A 298 -20.65 2.23 6.39
CA GLY A 298 -22.07 2.03 6.17
C GLY A 298 -22.78 1.33 7.31
N VAL A 299 -22.10 0.39 7.99
CA VAL A 299 -22.67 -0.41 9.08
C VAL A 299 -22.18 0.07 10.43
N LEU A 300 -20.86 0.18 10.63
CA LEU A 300 -20.30 0.59 11.94
C LEU A 300 -20.32 2.10 12.18
N LYS A 301 -20.64 2.89 11.15
CA LYS A 301 -20.74 4.36 11.22
C LYS A 301 -19.44 5.03 11.70
N ILE A 302 -18.29 4.45 11.34
CA ILE A 302 -16.98 5.03 11.67
C ILE A 302 -16.80 6.30 10.80
N PRO A 303 -16.64 7.49 11.41
CA PRO A 303 -16.61 8.76 10.66
C PRO A 303 -15.45 8.84 9.66
N PHE A 304 -14.27 8.36 10.05
CA PHE A 304 -13.10 8.29 9.19
C PHE A 304 -12.87 6.83 8.79
N SER A 305 -13.46 6.41 7.68
CA SER A 305 -13.22 5.07 7.11
C SER A 305 -12.37 5.25 5.85
N TYR A 306 -11.07 5.01 5.95
CA TYR A 306 -10.12 5.30 4.88
C TYR A 306 -9.45 4.05 4.34
N THR A 307 -9.24 4.04 3.04
CA THR A 307 -8.32 3.11 2.37
C THR A 307 -7.23 3.92 1.69
N TRP A 308 -5.97 3.69 2.04
CA TRP A 308 -4.83 4.33 1.41
C TRP A 308 -4.08 3.34 0.56
N GLU A 309 -3.91 3.66 -0.71
CA GLU A 309 -3.07 2.94 -1.67
C GLU A 309 -1.73 3.66 -1.72
N ILE A 310 -0.67 3.06 -1.18
CA ILE A 310 0.56 3.81 -0.87
C ILE A 310 1.63 3.76 -1.96
N PHE A 311 1.47 2.87 -2.93
CA PHE A 311 2.43 2.69 -4.02
C PHE A 311 1.77 1.95 -5.18
N GLY A 312 2.10 2.29 -6.42
CA GLY A 312 1.79 1.44 -7.56
C GLY A 312 2.61 1.80 -8.79
N ASP A 313 3.13 0.78 -9.49
CA ASP A 313 3.83 0.96 -10.75
C ASP A 313 2.98 0.45 -11.93
N PHE A 314 2.26 1.36 -12.58
CA PHE A 314 1.44 1.06 -13.77
C PHE A 314 2.26 0.79 -15.05
N SER A 315 3.59 0.85 -14.97
CA SER A 315 4.50 0.46 -16.04
C SER A 315 5.07 -0.95 -15.85
N ALA A 316 4.81 -1.59 -14.71
CA ALA A 316 5.20 -2.97 -14.46
C ALA A 316 4.53 -3.92 -15.47
N PRO A 317 5.27 -4.93 -16.00
CA PRO A 317 4.65 -6.03 -16.73
C PRO A 317 3.60 -6.75 -15.88
N PHE A 318 2.56 -7.28 -16.53
CA PHE A 318 1.46 -7.98 -15.85
C PHE A 318 1.95 -9.11 -14.91
N GLU A 319 2.99 -9.84 -15.31
CA GLU A 319 3.57 -10.94 -14.52
C GLU A 319 4.47 -10.45 -13.37
N ASP A 320 4.90 -9.18 -13.37
CA ASP A 320 5.77 -8.60 -12.34
C ASP A 320 4.97 -7.95 -11.21
N CYS A 321 4.21 -8.79 -10.50
CA CYS A 321 3.39 -8.35 -9.39
C CYS A 321 4.20 -7.75 -8.23
N PHE A 322 5.43 -8.18 -8.00
CA PHE A 322 6.21 -7.57 -6.93
C PHE A 322 6.47 -6.10 -7.25
N ARG A 323 6.96 -5.79 -8.47
CA ARG A 323 7.20 -4.42 -8.93
C ARG A 323 5.93 -3.59 -8.99
N ALA A 324 4.81 -4.15 -9.43
CA ALA A 324 3.55 -3.41 -9.53
C ALA A 324 3.06 -2.89 -8.16
N PHE A 325 3.35 -3.62 -7.08
CA PHE A 325 2.82 -3.36 -5.74
C PHE A 325 3.87 -2.90 -4.71
N ASN A 326 5.16 -2.95 -5.04
CA ASN A 326 6.24 -2.66 -4.09
C ASN A 326 7.43 -1.93 -4.75
N PRO A 327 8.02 -0.93 -4.07
CA PRO A 327 9.28 -0.31 -4.46
C PRO A 327 10.41 -1.33 -4.64
N LEU A 328 11.25 -1.13 -5.66
CA LEU A 328 12.34 -2.05 -6.01
C LEU A 328 13.69 -1.72 -5.38
N SER A 329 13.83 -0.58 -4.70
CA SER A 329 15.06 -0.19 -4.00
C SER A 329 14.76 0.27 -2.58
N GLU A 330 15.75 0.19 -1.69
CA GLU A 330 15.66 0.68 -0.31
C GLU A 330 15.31 2.17 -0.25
N ASP A 331 15.94 3.00 -1.09
CA ASP A 331 15.68 4.44 -1.13
C ASP A 331 14.24 4.76 -1.55
N SER A 332 13.73 4.06 -2.58
CA SER A 332 12.34 4.25 -3.03
C SER A 332 11.35 3.75 -1.97
N LEU A 333 11.66 2.65 -1.28
CA LEU A 333 10.86 2.15 -0.16
C LEU A 333 10.80 3.19 0.98
N LYS A 334 11.94 3.72 1.40
CA LYS A 334 12.04 4.76 2.42
C LYS A 334 11.30 6.04 2.00
N GLU A 335 11.44 6.47 0.75
CA GLU A 335 10.76 7.66 0.24
C GLU A 335 9.23 7.50 0.33
N VAL A 336 8.71 6.37 -0.14
CA VAL A 336 7.28 6.03 -0.07
C VAL A 336 6.80 6.03 1.39
N ILE A 337 7.45 5.23 2.25
CA ILE A 337 7.07 5.11 3.66
C ILE A 337 7.11 6.48 4.36
N ASN A 338 8.19 7.25 4.20
CA ASN A 338 8.33 8.56 4.84
C ASN A 338 7.28 9.56 4.35
N ARG A 339 6.93 9.56 3.06
CA ARG A 339 5.85 10.42 2.53
C ARG A 339 4.51 10.06 3.16
N TRP A 340 4.19 8.77 3.25
CA TRP A 340 2.90 8.33 3.82
C TRP A 340 2.83 8.46 5.35
N ILE A 341 3.96 8.33 6.07
CA ILE A 341 4.02 8.64 7.51
C ILE A 341 3.74 10.13 7.74
N ARG A 342 4.32 11.03 6.92
CA ARG A 342 4.01 12.47 6.96
C ARG A 342 2.53 12.73 6.70
N ALA A 343 1.93 12.01 5.77
CA ALA A 343 0.49 12.11 5.50
C ALA A 343 -0.36 11.64 6.69
N PHE A 344 0.03 10.55 7.36
CA PHE A 344 -0.63 10.06 8.58
C PHE A 344 -0.55 11.09 9.71
N LEU A 345 0.64 11.60 9.99
CA LEU A 345 0.85 12.61 11.04
C LEU A 345 0.09 13.90 10.72
N ARG A 346 0.09 14.34 9.45
CA ARG A 346 -0.69 15.49 9.03
C ARG A 346 -2.20 15.27 9.19
N THR A 347 -2.68 14.07 8.87
CA THR A 347 -4.07 13.68 9.14
C THR A 347 -4.39 13.81 10.63
N LEU A 348 -3.52 13.31 11.52
CA LEU A 348 -3.66 13.40 12.97
C LEU A 348 -3.80 14.86 13.46
N GLU A 349 -3.06 15.80 12.87
CA GLU A 349 -3.15 17.22 13.22
C GLU A 349 -4.44 17.90 12.77
N LEU A 350 -5.06 17.41 11.69
CA LEU A 350 -6.27 18.00 11.10
C LEU A 350 -7.56 17.42 11.70
N MET A 351 -7.53 16.17 12.15
CA MET A 351 -8.68 15.49 12.77
C MET A 351 -9.37 16.26 13.92
N PRO A 352 -8.67 16.99 14.82
CA PRO A 352 -9.29 17.81 15.86
C PRO A 352 -10.38 18.79 15.38
N SER A 353 -10.35 19.20 14.11
CA SER A 353 -11.34 20.10 13.51
C SER A 353 -12.68 19.43 13.20
N HIS A 354 -12.73 18.10 13.18
CA HIS A 354 -13.91 17.34 12.81
C HIS A 354 -14.86 17.14 14.00
N GLU A 355 -16.17 17.17 13.74
CA GLU A 355 -17.22 17.08 14.77
C GLU A 355 -17.16 15.82 15.64
N ALA A 356 -16.68 14.70 15.08
CA ALA A 356 -16.45 13.44 15.79
C ALA A 356 -15.51 13.57 17.00
N PHE A 357 -14.68 14.61 17.04
CA PHE A 357 -13.77 14.92 18.16
C PHE A 357 -14.22 16.14 18.96
N SER A 358 -15.39 16.70 18.69
CA SER A 358 -15.90 17.86 19.43
C SER A 358 -16.02 17.55 20.92
N GLY A 359 -15.50 18.46 21.75
CA GLY A 359 -15.47 18.31 23.21
C GLY A 359 -14.53 17.21 23.74
N SER A 360 -13.70 16.59 22.89
CA SER A 360 -12.74 15.56 23.30
C SER A 360 -11.44 16.14 23.88
N ALA A 361 -10.74 15.34 24.70
CA ALA A 361 -9.41 15.68 25.19
C ALA A 361 -8.39 15.76 24.04
N PHE A 362 -8.56 14.94 22.99
CA PHE A 362 -7.78 15.03 21.75
C PHE A 362 -7.93 16.40 21.06
N ALA A 363 -9.16 16.90 20.89
CA ALA A 363 -9.39 18.22 20.32
C ALA A 363 -8.97 19.37 21.26
N ALA A 364 -8.95 19.14 22.57
CA ALA A 364 -8.42 20.10 23.53
C ALA A 364 -6.88 20.17 23.47
N ALA A 365 -6.17 19.05 23.29
CA ALA A 365 -4.72 19.00 23.12
C ALA A 365 -4.24 19.82 21.91
N ALA A 366 -4.96 19.75 20.78
CA ALA A 366 -4.65 20.52 19.58
C ALA A 366 -4.63 22.05 19.77
N ARG A 367 -5.37 22.55 20.77
CA ARG A 367 -5.58 23.99 21.01
C ARG A 367 -4.72 24.56 22.13
N GLN A 368 -3.83 23.75 22.70
CA GLN A 368 -2.99 24.18 23.81
C GLN A 368 -1.96 25.21 23.34
N PRO A 369 -1.68 26.24 24.17
CA PRO A 369 -0.64 27.20 23.85
C PRO A 369 0.75 26.53 23.94
N VAL A 370 1.71 27.08 23.19
CA VAL A 370 3.02 26.44 22.98
C VAL A 370 3.80 26.22 24.28
N ASP A 371 3.64 27.10 25.28
CA ASP A 371 4.25 26.99 26.60
C ASP A 371 3.71 25.82 27.43
N LYS A 372 2.53 25.29 27.08
CA LYS A 372 1.90 24.14 27.75
C LYS A 372 2.14 22.80 27.05
N LEU A 373 2.69 22.80 25.84
CA LEU A 373 2.99 21.57 25.10
C LEU A 373 4.10 20.77 25.82
N PRO A 374 4.09 19.43 25.74
CA PRO A 374 5.16 18.63 26.34
C PRO A 374 6.50 18.95 25.66
N LEU A 375 7.60 18.84 26.41
CA LEU A 375 8.91 18.79 25.78
C LEU A 375 9.04 17.48 25.01
N LEU A 376 9.69 17.52 23.86
CA LEU A 376 9.85 16.34 23.03
C LEU A 376 10.76 15.28 23.69
N SER A 377 11.71 15.73 24.51
CA SER A 377 12.53 14.88 25.37
C SER A 377 11.69 14.08 26.38
N ASP A 378 10.57 14.64 26.82
CA ASP A 378 9.75 14.08 27.90
C ASP A 378 8.60 13.24 27.35
N PHE A 379 8.36 13.30 26.03
CA PHE A 379 7.26 12.61 25.35
C PHE A 379 7.31 11.09 25.55
N LEU A 380 8.50 10.49 25.68
CA LEU A 380 8.67 9.04 25.90
C LEU A 380 9.44 8.72 27.17
N VAL A 381 9.69 9.71 28.04
CA VAL A 381 10.29 9.45 29.36
C VAL A 381 9.19 8.88 30.24
N LEU A 382 8.95 7.59 30.01
CA LEU A 382 8.25 6.69 30.89
C LEU A 382 9.09 6.55 32.15
N SER A 383 8.46 6.67 33.31
CA SER A 383 9.15 6.73 34.61
C SER A 383 10.27 5.70 34.68
N ALA A 384 11.52 6.18 34.55
CA ALA A 384 12.66 5.38 34.90
C ALA A 384 12.45 5.00 36.36
N LYS A 385 12.23 3.71 36.64
CA LYS A 385 12.41 3.21 38.00
C LYS A 385 13.80 3.68 38.41
N GLU A 386 13.85 4.59 39.39
CA GLU A 386 15.07 5.04 40.04
C GLU A 386 15.79 3.83 40.62
N GLY A 387 16.63 3.20 39.82
CA GLY A 387 17.74 2.39 40.31
C GLY A 387 18.74 3.37 40.91
N LYS A 388 18.73 3.48 42.24
CA LYS A 388 19.80 4.14 42.99
C LYS A 388 21.15 3.65 42.47
N GLY A 389 21.90 4.55 41.84
CA GLY A 389 23.24 4.30 41.34
C GLY A 389 23.80 5.57 40.73
N GLY A 390 24.31 6.46 41.57
CA GLY A 390 24.82 7.75 41.14
C GLY A 390 26.03 7.62 40.22
N SER A 391 26.08 8.48 39.20
CA SER A 391 27.32 9.07 38.72
C SER A 391 27.01 10.33 37.93
N ASN A 392 27.63 11.43 38.38
CA ASN A 392 27.61 12.75 37.75
C ASN A 392 28.10 12.71 36.30
N SER A 393 27.42 13.43 35.41
CA SER A 393 28.08 14.10 34.28
C SER A 393 27.36 15.41 33.93
N THR A 394 27.85 16.47 34.58
CA THR A 394 28.00 17.85 34.10
C THR A 394 27.17 18.32 32.91
N ASN A 395 26.16 19.14 33.24
CA ASN A 395 25.63 20.19 32.37
C ASN A 395 26.76 21.15 31.98
N LYS A 396 26.98 21.35 30.68
CA LYS A 396 27.76 22.48 30.16
C LYS A 396 26.81 23.42 29.43
N ALA A 397 26.43 24.47 30.15
CA ALA A 397 25.82 25.66 29.59
C ALA A 397 26.78 26.26 28.55
N LEU A 398 26.32 26.51 27.33
CA LEU A 398 27.02 27.38 26.38
C LEU A 398 26.41 28.78 26.47
N SER A 399 27.22 29.69 27.00
CA SER A 399 27.07 31.13 26.98
C SER A 399 27.18 31.69 25.55
N SER A 400 26.36 32.70 25.26
CA SER A 400 26.41 33.54 24.08
C SER A 400 27.76 34.26 23.89
N PRO A 401 28.04 34.73 22.67
CA PRO A 401 28.61 36.06 22.51
C PRO A 401 27.75 36.96 21.62
N ASN A 402 27.65 38.22 22.05
CA ASN A 402 27.15 39.35 21.29
C ASN A 402 27.91 39.54 19.97
N SER A 403 27.18 39.77 18.89
CA SER A 403 27.64 40.62 17.79
C SER A 403 26.44 41.36 17.17
N SER A 404 26.52 42.68 17.26
CA SER A 404 25.63 43.68 16.68
C SER A 404 25.75 43.79 15.16
N SER A 405 24.76 44.49 14.57
CA SER A 405 24.60 44.94 13.17
C SER A 405 23.97 43.89 12.24
N SER A 406 22.99 44.17 11.38
CA SER A 406 22.43 45.42 10.88
C SER A 406 20.99 45.19 10.40
N SER A 407 20.18 46.23 10.52
CA SER A 407 18.77 46.35 10.13
C SER A 407 18.48 46.15 8.64
N SER A 408 17.55 45.27 8.30
CA SER A 408 16.57 45.45 7.23
C SER A 408 15.54 44.31 7.22
N SER A 409 14.31 44.58 7.65
CA SER A 409 13.18 43.71 7.31
C SER A 409 11.93 44.53 7.07
N SER A 410 11.65 44.62 5.78
CA SER A 410 10.44 45.06 5.13
C SER A 410 9.18 44.44 5.72
N THR A 411 8.15 45.27 5.75
CA THR A 411 6.72 44.98 5.92
C THR A 411 6.24 43.66 5.32
N SER A 412 5.47 42.94 6.13
CA SER A 412 4.53 41.86 5.78
C SER A 412 3.63 42.21 4.58
N PRO A 413 3.35 41.25 3.67
CA PRO A 413 2.15 41.29 2.86
C PRO A 413 1.14 40.23 3.29
N TYR A 414 -0.08 40.71 3.55
CA TYR A 414 -1.33 39.96 3.58
C TYR A 414 -1.45 39.01 2.37
N LEU A 415 -1.81 37.75 2.61
CA LEU A 415 -2.24 36.81 1.56
C LEU A 415 -3.70 37.09 1.17
N PRO A 416 -4.03 37.29 -0.12
CA PRO A 416 -5.40 37.41 -0.60
C PRO A 416 -6.07 36.03 -0.74
N PRO A 417 -7.42 35.96 -0.78
CA PRO A 417 -8.15 34.70 -0.85
C PRO A 417 -7.95 34.00 -2.20
N LEU A 418 -7.65 32.69 -2.16
CA LEU A 418 -7.42 31.86 -3.33
C LEU A 418 -8.72 31.61 -4.11
N THR A 419 -8.68 31.86 -5.41
CA THR A 419 -9.70 31.45 -6.37
C THR A 419 -9.63 29.94 -6.64
N PRO A 420 -10.76 29.27 -6.96
CA PRO A 420 -10.76 27.84 -7.26
C PRO A 420 -10.04 27.55 -8.59
N VAL A 421 -9.15 26.56 -8.58
CA VAL A 421 -8.49 26.04 -9.78
C VAL A 421 -9.45 25.12 -10.56
N PRO A 422 -9.51 25.15 -11.90
CA PRO A 422 -10.52 24.44 -12.68
C PRO A 422 -10.34 22.93 -12.69
N TYR A 423 -11.47 22.23 -12.74
CA TYR A 423 -11.71 20.78 -12.70
C TYR A 423 -11.06 19.94 -13.85
N ASP A 424 -10.27 20.53 -14.74
CA ASP A 424 -9.87 19.93 -16.01
C ASP A 424 -8.56 19.11 -15.97
N SER A 425 -7.71 19.26 -14.95
CA SER A 425 -6.47 18.46 -14.81
C SER A 425 -6.71 17.01 -14.38
N ILE A 426 -7.86 16.73 -13.74
CA ILE A 426 -8.26 15.40 -13.26
C ILE A 426 -8.71 14.49 -14.42
N THR A 427 -9.26 15.08 -15.48
CA THR A 427 -9.80 14.34 -16.64
C THR A 427 -8.70 13.71 -17.51
N ALA A 428 -7.52 14.34 -17.58
CA ALA A 428 -6.39 13.86 -18.39
C ALA A 428 -5.74 12.59 -17.82
N SER A 429 -5.63 12.47 -16.49
CA SER A 429 -5.14 11.24 -15.84
C SER A 429 -6.18 10.12 -15.86
N ARG A 430 -7.48 10.47 -15.76
CA ARG A 430 -8.61 9.53 -15.89
C ARG A 430 -8.65 8.81 -17.23
N ASN A 431 -8.41 9.52 -18.33
CA ASN A 431 -8.45 8.95 -19.68
C ASN A 431 -7.26 8.01 -19.94
N ARG A 432 -6.07 8.32 -19.41
CA ARG A 432 -4.88 7.47 -19.55
C ARG A 432 -5.01 6.13 -18.81
N VAL A 433 -5.60 6.13 -17.62
CA VAL A 433 -5.82 4.90 -16.83
C VAL A 433 -6.90 4.01 -17.45
N ALA A 434 -8.03 4.61 -17.83
CA ALA A 434 -9.14 3.87 -18.43
C ALA A 434 -8.82 3.30 -19.82
N GLU A 435 -8.13 4.04 -20.69
CA GLU A 435 -7.72 3.55 -22.01
C GLU A 435 -6.67 2.43 -21.90
N LYS A 436 -5.73 2.54 -20.96
CA LYS A 436 -4.68 1.52 -20.78
C LYS A 436 -5.26 0.23 -20.20
N LEU A 437 -6.19 0.31 -19.25
CA LEU A 437 -6.94 -0.85 -18.74
C LEU A 437 -7.83 -1.50 -19.81
N ALA A 438 -8.45 -0.70 -20.69
CA ALA A 438 -9.24 -1.21 -21.82
C ALA A 438 -8.38 -1.90 -22.90
N LEU A 439 -7.17 -1.39 -23.17
CA LEU A 439 -6.18 -2.02 -24.05
C LEU A 439 -5.65 -3.33 -23.46
N LEU A 440 -5.35 -3.36 -22.16
CA LEU A 440 -4.93 -4.56 -21.42
C LEU A 440 -5.99 -5.67 -21.45
N ARG A 441 -7.29 -5.31 -21.41
CA ARG A 441 -8.42 -6.24 -21.56
C ARG A 441 -8.52 -6.85 -22.97
N LYS A 442 -8.11 -6.12 -24.00
CA LYS A 442 -8.19 -6.55 -25.41
C LYS A 442 -7.04 -7.48 -25.81
N GLU A 443 -5.90 -7.41 -25.12
CA GLU A 443 -4.77 -8.35 -25.31
C GLU A 443 -5.01 -9.68 -24.57
N LYS A 444 -5.60 -9.67 -23.37
CA LYS A 444 -5.90 -10.90 -22.60
C LYS A 444 -6.93 -11.82 -23.30
N SER A 445 -7.91 -11.26 -24.02
CA SER A 445 -8.89 -12.05 -24.79
C SER A 445 -8.34 -12.63 -26.10
N ARG A 446 -7.14 -12.19 -26.53
CA ARG A 446 -6.45 -12.66 -27.74
C ARG A 446 -5.36 -13.69 -27.49
N GLY A 447 -5.24 -14.19 -26.25
CA GLY A 447 -4.30 -15.26 -25.88
C GLY A 447 -4.62 -16.61 -26.53
N MET A 448 -4.47 -16.71 -27.85
CA MET A 448 -4.29 -17.99 -28.53
C MET A 448 -2.94 -18.56 -28.11
N ASN A 449 -2.98 -19.72 -27.45
CA ASN A 449 -1.88 -20.60 -27.07
C ASN A 449 -0.58 -20.40 -27.88
N THR A 450 0.34 -19.61 -27.33
CA THR A 450 1.72 -19.45 -27.82
C THR A 450 2.46 -20.78 -27.94
N SER A 451 2.09 -21.78 -27.13
CA SER A 451 2.68 -23.12 -27.17
C SER A 451 2.35 -23.90 -28.47
N TRP A 452 1.13 -23.79 -28.99
CA TRP A 452 0.74 -24.48 -30.24
C TRP A 452 1.35 -23.81 -31.48
N GLY A 453 1.50 -22.48 -31.47
CA GLY A 453 2.15 -21.73 -32.56
C GLY A 453 3.64 -22.07 -32.69
N VAL A 454 4.34 -22.24 -31.57
CA VAL A 454 5.76 -22.64 -31.55
C VAL A 454 5.93 -24.09 -32.03
N ILE A 455 5.07 -25.01 -31.57
CA ILE A 455 5.07 -26.42 -32.04
C ILE A 455 4.81 -26.50 -33.55
N LEU A 456 3.88 -25.69 -34.07
CA LEU A 456 3.56 -25.65 -35.50
C LEU A 456 4.71 -25.05 -36.33
N CYS A 457 5.38 -23.97 -35.89
CA CYS A 457 6.58 -23.43 -36.58
C CYS A 457 7.73 -24.45 -36.55
N LEU A 458 7.96 -25.16 -35.44
CA LEU A 458 8.98 -26.22 -35.34
C LEU A 458 8.68 -27.38 -36.30
N ALA A 459 7.43 -27.84 -36.37
CA ALA A 459 7.02 -28.88 -37.32
C ALA A 459 7.23 -28.45 -38.77
N VAL A 460 6.89 -27.21 -39.12
CA VAL A 460 7.08 -26.65 -40.47
C VAL A 460 8.56 -26.51 -40.82
N LEU A 461 9.41 -26.07 -39.88
CA LEU A 461 10.86 -25.97 -40.07
C LEU A 461 11.53 -27.34 -40.24
N ILE A 462 11.08 -28.35 -39.50
CA ILE A 462 11.57 -29.73 -39.66
C ILE A 462 11.18 -30.29 -41.03
N VAL A 463 9.95 -30.08 -41.48
CA VAL A 463 9.49 -30.51 -42.81
C VAL A 463 10.28 -29.80 -43.92
N ALA A 464 10.52 -28.49 -43.79
CA ALA A 464 11.32 -27.73 -44.73
C ALA A 464 12.78 -28.22 -44.78
N PHE A 465 13.38 -28.51 -43.62
CA PHE A 465 14.74 -29.05 -43.53
C PHE A 465 14.86 -30.43 -44.18
N VAL A 466 13.91 -31.34 -43.91
CA VAL A 466 13.87 -32.68 -44.52
C VAL A 466 13.71 -32.60 -46.05
N PHE A 467 12.91 -31.66 -46.54
CA PHE A 467 12.71 -31.44 -47.97
C PHE A 467 13.98 -30.90 -48.64
N ILE A 468 14.67 -29.94 -48.02
CA ILE A 468 15.95 -29.40 -48.50
C ILE A 468 17.03 -30.48 -48.52
N VAL A 469 17.14 -31.29 -47.47
CA VAL A 469 18.12 -32.40 -47.41
C VAL A 469 17.85 -33.46 -48.49
N ARG A 470 16.58 -33.74 -48.81
CA ARG A 470 16.20 -34.64 -49.92
C ARG A 470 16.48 -34.08 -51.31
N VAL A 471 16.38 -32.76 -51.48
CA VAL A 471 16.69 -32.10 -52.77
C VAL A 471 18.21 -31.96 -52.97
N LEU A 472 18.97 -31.79 -51.89
CA LEU A 472 20.44 -31.68 -51.93
C LEU A 472 21.16 -33.04 -52.00
N ARG A 473 20.57 -34.11 -51.44
CA ARG A 473 21.02 -35.48 -51.67
C ARG A 473 20.35 -36.01 -52.95
N GLY A 474 20.97 -35.74 -54.10
CA GLY A 474 20.57 -36.33 -55.38
C GLY A 474 20.46 -37.86 -55.33
N PRO A 475 19.85 -38.51 -56.35
CA PRO A 475 19.56 -39.94 -56.32
C PRO A 475 20.84 -40.79 -56.17
N PRO A 476 20.76 -41.98 -55.56
CA PRO A 476 21.93 -42.83 -55.36
C PRO A 476 22.50 -43.26 -56.72
N TRP A 477 23.82 -43.12 -56.83
CA TRP A 477 24.61 -43.52 -57.98
C TRP A 477 24.58 -45.05 -58.11
N SER A 478 23.80 -45.59 -59.06
CA SER A 478 23.87 -47.00 -59.48
C SER A 478 24.89 -47.14 -60.61
N GLY A 479 25.93 -47.93 -60.37
CA GLY A 479 27.16 -47.95 -61.15
C GLY A 479 27.11 -48.57 -62.55
N GLY A 480 28.06 -48.10 -63.38
CA GLY A 480 29.06 -48.92 -64.08
C GLY A 480 28.69 -49.57 -65.41
N LYS A 481 29.50 -49.28 -66.45
CA LYS A 481 30.19 -50.30 -67.25
C LYS A 481 31.36 -49.71 -68.04
N TRP A 482 32.44 -50.47 -68.03
CA TRP A 482 33.68 -50.33 -68.77
C TRP A 482 33.46 -50.59 -70.27
N TRP A 483 33.99 -49.71 -71.13
CA TRP A 483 34.98 -49.92 -72.21
C TRP A 483 35.10 -48.62 -73.00
#